data_AF-A0A812N7A5-F1
#
_entry.id   AF-A0A812N7A5-F1
#
_cell.length_a   1.000
_cell.length_b   1.000
_cell.length_c   1.000
_cell.angle_alpha   90.00
_cell.angle_beta   90.00
_cell.angle_gamma   90.00
#
_symmetry.space_group_name_H-M   'P 1'
#
loop_
_entity.id
_entity.type
_entity.pdbx_description
1 polymer ?
#
loop_
_entity_poly.entity_id
_entity_poly.type
_entity_poly.pdbx_seq_one_letter_code
_entity_poly.pdbx_strand_id
1 'polypeptide(L)'
;MRPSSTKLKSVVERLNPLPSTAFDFDSLYSNVSRGRYDSLPNTLAADLGPNIKFKMQLVGQQAEDGQWTFIKHYIFDAKMSAKLLQERLDGELFIIDYGKNFRAGLKGFQYLLEHVGQWSVMWFQVSVKDTKTKIKHKSDLDAGFSFIRTQGPRSNMQNRQTEWTEIEIHREGSPIYGWSAGLVKESLRGYANSNVFADRTSNFYVTLHDLSAWFLHDVIIPLLPTLKSKTVVFMGLAEKGKTPAAQALALAMSEYWLLVDNMAWAFLDSTLEETFTVERWTTSKFVRHQLRVLCDNKVDESAEEDIVPGQTSISFNTFLDMISPAFPDKSSKKDKMALLK
;
A
#
# COMPACT_ATOMS: atom_id res chain seq x y z
N MET A 1 33.25 0.95 21.13
CA MET A 1 32.09 1.62 20.50
C MET A 1 32.41 3.10 20.36
N ARG A 2 32.38 3.68 19.15
CA ARG A 2 32.51 5.14 19.00
C ARG A 2 31.17 5.78 19.42
N PRO A 3 31.15 6.85 20.22
CA PRO A 3 29.90 7.56 20.48
C PRO A 3 29.41 8.11 19.14
N SER A 4 28.24 7.67 18.70
CA SER A 4 27.62 8.21 17.49
C SER A 4 27.36 9.69 17.76
N SER A 5 28.01 10.60 17.04
CA SER A 5 27.72 12.02 17.18
C SER A 5 26.31 12.26 16.69
N THR A 6 25.38 12.69 17.56
CA THR A 6 24.03 13.06 17.14
C THR A 6 24.11 14.13 16.06
N LYS A 7 23.52 13.85 14.89
CA LYS A 7 23.50 14.76 13.74
C LYS A 7 22.10 15.33 13.54
N LEU A 8 21.99 16.65 13.59
CA LEU A 8 20.72 17.39 13.63
C LEU A 8 20.47 18.12 12.32
N LYS A 9 19.22 18.07 11.83
CA LYS A 9 18.79 18.83 10.63
C LYS A 9 18.15 20.18 11.00
N SER A 10 17.67 20.29 12.23
CA SER A 10 17.15 21.52 12.83
C SER A 10 17.42 21.49 14.34
N VAL A 11 17.54 22.66 14.95
CA VAL A 11 17.67 22.87 16.40
C VAL A 11 16.95 24.15 16.79
N VAL A 12 16.43 24.20 18.01
CA VAL A 12 15.85 25.40 18.62
C VAL A 12 16.81 25.86 19.71
N GLU A 13 17.25 27.10 19.65
CA GLU A 13 18.03 27.75 20.70
C GLU A 13 17.15 28.74 21.45
N ARG A 14 17.11 28.64 22.77
CA ARG A 14 16.49 29.62 23.65
C ARG A 14 17.59 30.46 24.29
N LEU A 15 17.51 31.77 24.10
CA LEU A 15 18.44 32.71 24.70
C LEU A 15 18.01 33.13 26.10
N ASN A 16 18.99 33.55 26.90
CA ASN A 16 18.72 34.27 28.13
C ASN A 16 17.97 35.59 27.83
N PRO A 17 17.11 36.07 28.74
CA PRO A 17 16.40 37.33 28.56
C PRO A 17 17.36 38.50 28.32
N LEU A 18 16.97 39.40 27.40
CA LEU A 18 17.72 40.59 27.01
C LEU A 18 16.88 41.84 27.30
N PRO A 19 17.50 42.94 27.81
CA PRO A 19 16.79 44.21 27.94
C PRO A 19 16.48 44.79 26.57
N SER A 20 15.42 45.59 26.45
CA SER A 20 15.01 46.24 25.19
C SER A 20 16.09 47.17 24.61
N THR A 21 17.05 47.62 25.41
CA THR A 21 18.18 48.45 24.97
C THR A 21 19.30 47.66 24.28
N ALA A 22 19.27 46.32 24.34
CA ALA A 22 20.33 45.48 23.79
C ALA A 22 20.20 45.23 22.27
N PHE A 23 19.08 45.61 21.65
CA PHE A 23 18.81 45.35 20.24
C PHE A 23 17.82 46.38 19.68
N ASP A 24 17.72 46.39 18.35
CA ASP A 24 16.76 47.21 17.61
C ASP A 24 15.98 46.32 16.64
N PHE A 25 14.64 46.37 16.69
CA PHE A 25 13.80 45.44 15.95
C PHE A 25 13.93 45.58 14.42
N ASP A 26 14.12 46.79 13.91
CA ASP A 26 14.27 47.03 12.47
C ASP A 26 15.60 46.47 11.96
N SER A 27 16.67 46.66 12.74
CA SER A 27 17.97 46.06 12.49
C SER A 27 17.92 44.53 12.53
N LEU A 28 17.23 43.95 13.52
CA LEU A 28 17.04 42.50 13.60
C LEU A 28 16.28 41.97 12.37
N TYR A 29 15.18 42.62 11.99
CA TYR A 29 14.41 42.26 10.80
C TYR A 29 15.26 42.29 9.52
N SER A 30 15.97 43.40 9.30
CA SER A 30 16.82 43.61 8.12
C SER A 30 17.92 42.56 8.01
N ASN A 31 18.59 42.24 9.12
CA ASN A 31 19.68 41.26 9.12
C ASN A 31 19.17 39.82 8.95
N VAL A 32 18.11 39.41 9.67
CA VAL A 32 17.56 38.04 9.58
C VAL A 32 16.97 37.76 8.19
N SER A 33 16.19 38.70 7.63
CA SER A 33 15.56 38.53 6.32
C SER A 33 16.57 38.43 5.17
N ARG A 34 17.76 39.01 5.34
CA ARG A 34 18.87 38.97 4.36
C ARG A 34 19.87 37.85 4.65
N GLY A 35 19.65 37.04 5.68
CA GLY A 35 20.55 35.95 6.07
C GLY A 35 21.88 36.40 6.68
N ARG A 36 21.97 37.64 7.18
CA ARG A 36 23.17 38.19 7.83
C ARG A 36 23.14 37.89 9.33
N TYR A 37 23.17 36.61 9.69
CA TYR A 37 22.98 36.17 11.08
C TYR A 37 24.18 36.46 11.99
N ASP A 38 25.37 36.55 11.41
CA ASP A 38 26.62 36.97 12.06
C ASP A 38 26.62 38.45 12.47
N SER A 39 25.81 39.27 11.78
CA SER A 39 25.70 40.71 12.00
C SER A 39 24.65 41.10 13.05
N LEU A 40 24.04 40.11 13.72
CA LEU A 40 23.08 40.36 14.80
C LEU A 40 23.82 40.76 16.09
N PRO A 41 23.20 41.58 16.96
CA PRO A 41 23.88 42.09 18.15
C PRO A 41 23.98 41.03 19.27
N ASN A 42 25.06 41.10 20.06
CA ASN A 42 25.22 40.31 21.28
C ASN A 42 25.03 38.80 21.03
N THR A 43 24.41 38.09 21.98
CA THR A 43 24.08 36.66 21.89
C THR A 43 23.03 36.33 20.82
N LEU A 44 22.49 37.33 20.10
CA LEU A 44 21.63 37.09 18.94
C LEU A 44 22.43 36.72 17.69
N ALA A 45 23.73 37.06 17.63
CA ALA A 45 24.63 36.61 16.59
C ALA A 45 24.61 35.08 16.45
N ALA A 46 24.75 34.59 15.22
CA ALA A 46 24.94 33.17 14.95
C ALA A 46 26.04 32.99 13.91
N ASP A 47 27.28 32.86 14.37
CA ASP A 47 28.44 32.55 13.54
C ASP A 47 28.80 31.06 13.66
N LEU A 48 28.29 30.29 12.69
CA LEU A 48 28.64 28.88 12.53
C LEU A 48 29.80 28.67 11.55
N GLY A 49 30.37 29.74 10.98
CA GLY A 49 31.42 29.69 9.97
C GLY A 49 30.92 29.62 8.52
N PRO A 50 31.80 29.92 7.55
CA PRO A 50 31.41 30.28 6.17
C PRO A 50 30.84 29.12 5.34
N ASN A 51 31.09 27.88 5.75
CA ASN A 51 30.69 26.68 4.99
C ASN A 51 29.34 26.11 5.44
N ILE A 52 28.73 26.65 6.50
CA ILE A 52 27.51 26.11 7.08
C ILE A 52 26.33 26.94 6.59
N LYS A 53 25.53 26.35 5.70
CA LYS A 53 24.33 26.96 5.13
C LYS A 53 23.10 26.58 5.95
N PHE A 54 22.33 27.59 6.35
CA PHE A 54 21.11 27.42 7.11
C PHE A 54 20.14 28.60 6.95
N LYS A 55 18.89 28.35 7.29
CA LYS A 55 17.89 29.38 7.55
C LYS A 55 17.64 29.48 9.05
N MET A 56 17.39 30.69 9.54
CA MET A 56 17.04 30.91 10.94
C MET A 56 15.76 31.73 11.03
N GLN A 57 14.77 31.22 11.76
CA GLN A 57 13.62 32.01 12.21
C GLN A 57 13.94 32.58 13.60
N LEU A 58 13.55 33.82 13.86
CA LEU A 58 13.74 34.48 15.14
C LEU A 58 12.38 34.89 15.71
N VAL A 59 12.09 34.49 16.94
CA VAL A 59 10.82 34.77 17.62
C VAL A 59 11.13 35.37 18.99
N GLY A 60 10.57 36.53 19.27
CA GLY A 60 10.74 37.28 20.51
C GLY A 60 9.43 37.40 21.28
N GLN A 61 9.53 37.28 22.60
CA GLN A 61 8.42 37.50 23.53
C GLN A 61 8.92 38.34 24.71
N GLN A 62 8.18 39.38 25.06
CA GLN A 62 8.46 40.19 26.24
C GLN A 62 7.80 39.58 27.48
N ALA A 63 8.57 39.48 28.57
CA ALA A 63 8.07 39.16 29.89
C ALA A 63 7.52 40.42 30.59
N GLU A 64 6.80 40.24 31.69
CA GLU A 64 6.19 41.35 32.45
C GLU A 64 7.21 42.35 32.99
N ASP A 65 8.45 41.91 33.25
CA ASP A 65 9.57 42.73 33.70
C ASP A 65 10.20 43.58 32.57
N GLY A 66 9.66 43.49 31.36
CA GLY A 66 10.12 44.23 30.19
C GLY A 66 11.29 43.58 29.45
N GLN A 67 11.84 42.47 29.95
CA GLN A 67 12.91 41.73 29.27
C GLN A 67 12.35 40.86 28.14
N TRP A 68 13.17 40.68 27.11
CA TRP A 68 12.81 39.92 25.92
C TRP A 68 13.52 38.57 25.91
N THR A 69 12.74 37.50 25.83
CA THR A 69 13.25 36.16 25.56
C THR A 69 13.15 35.89 24.06
N PHE A 70 14.25 35.44 23.47
CA PHE A 70 14.29 35.08 22.05
C PHE A 70 14.49 33.57 21.86
N ILE A 71 13.80 33.06 20.85
CA ILE A 71 13.98 31.71 20.33
C ILE A 71 14.50 31.82 18.90
N LYS A 72 15.60 31.13 18.61
CA LYS A 72 16.13 30.94 17.26
C LYS A 72 15.83 29.52 16.81
N HIS A 73 15.13 29.37 15.69
CA HIS A 73 14.90 28.06 15.07
C HIS A 73 15.77 27.94 13.82
N TYR A 74 16.79 27.09 13.90
CA TYR A 74 17.72 26.83 12.81
C TYR A 74 17.27 25.65 11.97
N ILE A 75 17.29 25.81 10.64
CA ILE A 75 17.09 24.74 9.66
C ILE A 75 18.33 24.67 8.77
N PHE A 76 19.10 23.59 8.89
CA PHE A 76 20.37 23.42 8.19
C PHE A 76 20.20 22.73 6.84
N ASP A 77 21.02 23.08 5.84
CA ASP A 77 21.05 22.39 4.55
C ASP A 77 21.67 20.99 4.66
N ALA A 78 22.67 20.83 5.52
CA ALA A 78 23.30 19.55 5.86
C ALA A 78 23.06 19.21 7.33
N LYS A 79 23.10 17.93 7.71
CA LYS A 79 22.98 17.56 9.12
C LYS A 79 24.24 17.98 9.89
N MET A 80 24.07 18.71 10.98
CA MET A 80 25.12 19.30 11.81
C MET A 80 25.40 18.45 13.05
N SER A 81 26.66 18.43 13.52
CA SER A 81 27.01 17.77 14.78
C SER A 81 26.43 18.54 15.96
N ALA A 82 25.70 17.87 16.85
CA ALA A 82 25.16 18.50 18.06
C ALA A 82 26.26 19.13 18.93
N LYS A 83 27.43 18.48 19.02
CA LYS A 83 28.59 19.00 19.75
C LYS A 83 29.09 20.33 19.17
N LEU A 84 29.17 20.44 17.84
CA LEU A 84 29.58 21.68 17.19
C LEU A 84 28.59 22.82 17.48
N LEU A 85 27.29 22.51 17.47
CA LEU A 85 26.26 23.51 17.78
C LEU A 85 26.34 23.98 19.23
N GLN A 86 26.57 23.06 20.18
CA GLN A 86 26.79 23.40 21.59
C GLN A 86 28.04 24.24 21.83
N GLU A 87 29.07 24.08 21.01
CA GLU A 87 30.32 24.86 21.10
C GLU A 87 30.22 26.26 20.47
N ARG A 88 29.21 26.50 19.62
CA ARG A 88 29.13 27.70 18.76
C ARG A 88 27.91 28.58 19.03
N LEU A 89 26.91 28.06 19.72
CA LEU A 89 25.68 28.78 20.06
C LEU A 89 25.69 29.12 21.54
N ASP A 90 25.18 30.31 21.88
CA ASP A 90 25.28 30.86 23.23
C ASP A 90 24.13 30.44 24.16
N GLY A 91 23.00 30.02 23.58
CA GLY A 91 21.77 29.66 24.30
C GLY A 91 21.62 28.18 24.62
N GLU A 92 20.49 27.88 25.28
CA GLU A 92 20.10 26.51 25.58
C GLU A 92 19.49 25.84 24.35
N LEU A 93 20.02 24.67 23.97
CA LEU A 93 19.64 23.97 22.75
C LEU A 93 18.61 22.87 23.01
N PHE A 94 17.55 22.90 22.21
CA PHE A 94 16.44 21.95 22.23
C PHE A 94 16.27 21.30 20.86
N ILE A 95 15.88 20.03 20.89
CA ILE A 95 15.44 19.28 19.71
C ILE A 95 13.96 18.99 19.92
N ILE A 96 13.18 19.16 18.86
CA ILE A 96 11.76 18.82 18.91
C ILE A 96 11.60 17.36 18.48
N ASP A 97 11.13 16.54 19.40
CA ASP A 97 10.67 15.19 19.08
C ASP A 97 9.21 15.24 18.62
N TYR A 98 9.01 15.06 17.31
CA TYR A 98 7.67 15.03 16.72
C TYR A 98 7.02 13.63 16.77
N GLY A 99 7.72 12.62 17.31
CA GLY A 99 7.25 11.24 17.40
C GLY A 99 6.78 10.68 16.06
N LYS A 100 5.66 9.92 16.09
CA LYS A 100 5.07 9.28 14.91
C LYS A 100 4.41 10.25 13.93
N ASN A 101 4.15 11.49 14.34
CA ASN A 101 3.35 12.47 13.59
C ASN A 101 4.20 13.59 13.00
N PHE A 102 5.42 13.29 12.54
CA PHE A 102 6.40 14.28 12.06
C PHE A 102 5.82 15.40 11.18
N ARG A 103 4.99 15.07 10.19
CA ARG A 103 4.39 16.07 9.27
C ARG A 103 3.38 17.00 9.96
N ALA A 104 2.57 16.48 10.88
CA ALA A 104 1.61 17.28 11.64
C ALA A 104 2.32 18.07 12.74
N GLY A 105 3.33 17.46 13.38
CA GLY A 105 4.15 18.09 14.41
C GLY A 105 4.92 19.30 13.89
N LEU A 106 5.54 19.21 12.71
CA LEU A 106 6.23 20.36 12.10
C LEU A 106 5.27 21.53 11.84
N LYS A 107 4.06 21.24 11.34
CA LYS A 107 3.02 22.26 11.13
C LYS A 107 2.54 22.85 12.44
N GLY A 108 2.33 22.01 13.47
CA GLY A 108 1.90 22.45 14.79
C GLY A 108 2.95 23.34 15.46
N PHE A 109 4.22 23.00 15.34
CA PHE A 109 5.31 23.84 15.87
C PHE A 109 5.40 25.18 15.13
N GLN A 110 5.32 25.17 13.80
CA GLN A 110 5.31 26.40 13.01
C GLN A 110 4.09 27.28 13.36
N TYR A 111 2.91 26.69 13.51
CA TYR A 111 1.70 27.39 13.98
C TYR A 111 1.90 27.98 15.38
N LEU A 112 2.54 27.25 16.29
CA LEU A 112 2.84 27.73 17.64
C LEU A 112 3.77 28.95 17.62
N LEU A 113 4.86 28.90 16.82
CA LEU A 113 5.75 30.05 16.68
C LEU A 113 4.98 31.29 16.21
N GLU A 114 4.09 31.13 15.24
CA GLU A 114 3.28 32.22 14.65
C GLU A 114 2.36 32.91 15.66
N HIS A 115 1.98 32.23 16.74
CA HIS A 115 1.00 32.75 17.71
C HIS A 115 1.60 33.08 19.08
N VAL A 116 2.79 32.55 19.41
CA VAL A 116 3.47 32.82 20.69
C VAL A 116 4.37 34.06 20.60
N GLY A 117 4.92 34.35 19.43
CA GLY A 117 5.78 35.52 19.24
C GLY A 117 5.01 36.84 19.29
N GLN A 118 5.43 37.76 20.15
CA GLN A 118 4.99 39.16 20.07
C GLN A 118 5.70 39.89 18.92
N TRP A 119 6.93 39.47 18.61
CA TRP A 119 7.67 39.90 17.44
C TRP A 119 8.35 38.69 16.80
N SER A 120 8.38 38.61 15.46
CA SER A 120 9.05 37.50 14.79
C SER A 120 9.48 37.79 13.36
N VAL A 121 10.51 37.07 12.92
CA VAL A 121 10.93 36.98 11.52
C VAL A 121 10.89 35.52 11.12
N MET A 122 10.01 35.18 10.20
CA MET A 122 9.73 33.80 9.82
C MET A 122 10.03 33.53 8.35
N TRP A 123 10.58 32.35 8.08
CA TRP A 123 10.80 31.82 6.73
C TRP A 123 9.63 31.00 6.21
N PHE A 124 8.73 30.58 7.10
CA PHE A 124 7.58 29.74 6.80
C PHE A 124 6.33 30.34 7.42
N GLN A 125 5.18 30.04 6.82
CA GLN A 125 3.86 30.43 7.33
C GLN A 125 2.89 29.24 7.18
N VAL A 126 2.01 29.04 8.15
CA VAL A 126 0.91 28.09 8.04
C VAL A 126 -0.25 28.73 7.27
N SER A 127 -0.68 28.08 6.18
CA SER A 127 -1.87 28.48 5.43
C SER A 127 -3.00 27.47 5.59
N VAL A 128 -4.23 27.98 5.72
CA VAL A 128 -5.44 27.17 5.67
C VAL A 128 -5.66 26.73 4.22
N LYS A 129 -5.86 25.44 4.01
CA LYS A 129 -6.17 24.92 2.68
C LYS A 129 -7.68 25.04 2.47
N ASP A 130 -8.11 25.87 1.53
CA ASP A 130 -9.51 25.96 1.15
C ASP A 130 -10.00 24.59 0.66
N THR A 131 -11.07 24.10 1.29
CA THR A 131 -11.71 22.86 0.89
C THR A 131 -12.55 23.17 -0.35
N LYS A 132 -11.98 23.01 -1.55
CA LYS A 132 -12.72 23.11 -2.81
C LYS A 132 -13.64 21.90 -2.95
N THR A 133 -14.74 21.88 -2.21
CA THR A 133 -15.80 20.90 -2.42
C THR A 133 -16.63 21.37 -3.61
N LYS A 134 -16.18 21.09 -4.84
CA LYS A 134 -17.07 21.20 -6.01
C LYS A 134 -18.25 20.25 -5.75
N ILE A 135 -19.44 20.81 -5.60
CA ILE A 135 -20.67 20.03 -5.57
C ILE A 135 -20.75 19.31 -6.91
N LYS A 136 -20.73 17.97 -6.89
CA LYS A 136 -20.88 17.15 -8.09
C LYS A 136 -22.38 16.94 -8.33
N HIS A 137 -22.88 17.31 -9.50
CA HIS A 137 -24.27 17.03 -9.85
C HIS A 137 -24.48 15.51 -10.00
N LYS A 138 -25.68 15.03 -9.66
CA LYS A 138 -26.01 13.60 -9.72
C LYS A 138 -25.83 13.02 -11.14
N SER A 139 -26.24 13.76 -12.17
CA SER A 139 -26.05 13.36 -13.57
C SER A 139 -24.59 13.09 -13.92
N ASP A 140 -23.68 13.91 -13.41
CA ASP A 140 -22.24 13.80 -13.69
C ASP A 140 -21.63 12.62 -12.94
N LEU A 141 -22.12 12.35 -11.73
CA LEU A 141 -21.77 11.16 -10.97
C LEU A 141 -22.24 9.89 -11.69
N ASP A 142 -23.49 9.84 -12.11
CA ASP A 142 -24.08 8.70 -12.82
C ASP A 142 -23.34 8.42 -14.13
N ALA A 143 -23.02 9.47 -14.90
CA ALA A 143 -22.20 9.37 -16.11
C ALA A 143 -20.79 8.85 -15.81
N GLY A 144 -20.14 9.36 -14.77
CA GLY A 144 -18.81 8.92 -14.34
C GLY A 144 -18.76 7.46 -13.91
N PHE A 145 -19.69 7.02 -13.07
CA PHE A 145 -19.78 5.61 -12.66
C PHE A 145 -20.15 4.68 -13.81
N SER A 146 -21.07 5.11 -14.68
CA SER A 146 -21.40 4.33 -15.87
C SER A 146 -20.19 4.18 -16.79
N PHE A 147 -19.41 5.25 -16.98
CA PHE A 147 -18.17 5.22 -17.76
C PHE A 147 -17.14 4.24 -17.18
N ILE A 148 -16.89 4.27 -15.86
CA ILE A 148 -16.01 3.31 -15.18
C ILE A 148 -16.51 1.87 -15.40
N ARG A 149 -17.82 1.65 -15.26
CA ARG A 149 -18.41 0.32 -15.43
C ARG A 149 -18.24 -0.24 -16.84
N THR A 150 -18.36 0.61 -17.87
CA THR A 150 -18.33 0.18 -19.28
C THR A 150 -16.93 0.19 -19.90
N GLN A 151 -16.10 1.18 -19.55
CA GLN A 151 -14.79 1.41 -20.19
C GLN A 151 -13.61 1.08 -19.27
N GLY A 152 -13.88 0.91 -17.97
CA GLY A 152 -12.85 0.62 -16.99
C GLY A 152 -12.28 -0.80 -17.13
N PRO A 153 -10.95 -0.97 -17.07
CA PRO A 153 -10.33 -2.29 -17.15
C PRO A 153 -10.72 -3.16 -15.96
N ARG A 154 -11.09 -4.41 -16.22
CA ARG A 154 -11.56 -5.37 -15.21
C ARG A 154 -10.46 -6.05 -14.40
N SER A 155 -9.21 -5.88 -14.81
CA SER A 155 -8.05 -6.44 -14.12
C SER A 155 -6.96 -5.40 -13.98
N ASN A 156 -6.29 -5.38 -12.83
CA ASN A 156 -5.11 -4.55 -12.61
C ASN A 156 -3.80 -5.24 -13.05
N MET A 157 -3.86 -6.32 -13.83
CA MET A 157 -2.66 -6.89 -14.46
C MET A 157 -1.91 -5.82 -15.24
N GLN A 158 -0.57 -5.86 -15.15
CA GLN A 158 0.31 -4.86 -15.77
C GLN A 158 -0.04 -3.41 -15.37
N ASN A 159 -0.62 -3.22 -14.18
CA ASN A 159 -0.99 -1.93 -13.63
C ASN A 159 -2.03 -1.15 -14.46
N ARG A 160 -2.81 -1.83 -15.31
CA ARG A 160 -3.76 -1.22 -16.25
C ARG A 160 -4.83 -0.37 -15.58
N GLN A 161 -5.37 -0.79 -14.42
CA GLN A 161 -6.35 0.03 -13.69
C GLN A 161 -5.72 1.31 -13.17
N THR A 162 -4.47 1.24 -12.70
CA THR A 162 -3.74 2.44 -12.27
C THR A 162 -3.47 3.38 -13.43
N GLU A 163 -2.94 2.87 -14.53
CA GLU A 163 -2.63 3.67 -15.73
C GLU A 163 -3.88 4.32 -16.31
N TRP A 164 -4.93 3.53 -16.53
CA TRP A 164 -6.21 4.02 -17.04
C TRP A 164 -6.82 5.07 -16.12
N THR A 165 -6.77 4.85 -14.80
CA THR A 165 -7.22 5.85 -13.81
C THR A 165 -6.46 7.14 -13.97
N GLU A 166 -5.12 7.09 -14.03
CA GLU A 166 -4.28 8.28 -14.09
C GLU A 166 -4.53 9.07 -15.38
N ILE A 167 -4.72 8.38 -16.51
CA ILE A 167 -5.03 9.01 -17.80
C ILE A 167 -6.40 9.67 -17.75
N GLU A 168 -7.44 8.94 -17.35
CA GLU A 168 -8.82 9.40 -17.48
C GLU A 168 -9.18 10.51 -16.50
N ILE A 169 -8.63 10.51 -15.28
CA ILE A 169 -8.87 11.62 -14.34
C ILE A 169 -8.19 12.93 -14.78
N HIS A 170 -7.20 12.87 -15.67
CA HIS A 170 -6.49 14.04 -16.22
C HIS A 170 -6.86 14.35 -17.68
N ARG A 171 -7.69 13.54 -18.33
CA ARG A 171 -8.12 13.77 -19.72
C ARG A 171 -9.32 14.72 -19.76
N GLU A 172 -9.13 15.91 -20.33
CA GLU A 172 -10.22 16.85 -20.57
C GLU A 172 -11.32 16.20 -21.42
N GLY A 173 -12.57 16.33 -20.98
CA GLY A 173 -13.73 15.68 -21.61
C GLY A 173 -14.02 14.25 -21.11
N SER A 174 -13.17 13.65 -20.28
CA SER A 174 -13.52 12.39 -19.60
C SER A 174 -14.66 12.63 -18.59
N PRO A 175 -15.67 11.73 -18.51
CA PRO A 175 -16.72 11.81 -17.49
C PRO A 175 -16.19 11.78 -16.04
N ILE A 176 -14.97 11.30 -15.84
CA ILE A 176 -14.30 11.23 -14.53
C ILE A 176 -13.14 12.21 -14.39
N TYR A 177 -13.05 13.21 -15.28
CA TYR A 177 -12.04 14.26 -15.20
C TYR A 177 -12.08 14.98 -13.84
N GLY A 178 -10.93 15.08 -13.16
CA GLY A 178 -10.79 15.69 -11.83
C GLY A 178 -11.32 14.85 -10.66
N TRP A 179 -11.71 13.58 -10.88
CA TRP A 179 -12.05 12.68 -9.79
C TRP A 179 -10.80 12.22 -9.02
N SER A 180 -10.98 11.78 -7.78
CA SER A 180 -9.87 11.24 -7.01
C SER A 180 -9.52 9.84 -7.51
N ALA A 181 -8.22 9.59 -7.70
CA ALA A 181 -7.73 8.27 -8.11
C ALA A 181 -8.20 7.14 -7.16
N GLY A 182 -8.32 7.44 -5.86
CA GLY A 182 -8.82 6.48 -4.87
C GLY A 182 -10.25 6.02 -5.14
N LEU A 183 -11.16 6.95 -5.46
CA LEU A 183 -12.56 6.63 -5.77
C LEU A 183 -12.67 5.76 -7.03
N VAL A 184 -11.92 6.13 -8.08
CA VAL A 184 -11.94 5.41 -9.37
C VAL A 184 -11.38 3.99 -9.20
N LYS A 185 -10.25 3.83 -8.51
CA LYS A 185 -9.64 2.52 -8.24
C LYS A 185 -10.54 1.62 -7.38
N GLU A 186 -11.19 2.18 -6.36
CA GLU A 186 -12.15 1.43 -5.54
C GLU A 186 -13.31 0.91 -6.38
N SER A 187 -13.83 1.75 -7.27
CA SER A 187 -14.92 1.39 -8.19
C SER A 187 -14.49 0.30 -9.17
N LEU A 188 -13.31 0.44 -9.79
CA LEU A 188 -12.73 -0.57 -10.69
C LEU A 188 -12.53 -1.92 -9.99
N ARG A 189 -12.06 -1.90 -8.74
CA ARG A 189 -11.92 -3.13 -7.92
C ARG A 189 -13.27 -3.75 -7.59
N GLY A 190 -14.26 -2.94 -7.23
CA GLY A 190 -15.64 -3.40 -7.01
C GLY A 190 -16.19 -4.11 -8.24
N TYR A 191 -16.03 -3.53 -9.43
CA TYR A 191 -16.46 -4.12 -10.69
C TYR A 191 -15.64 -5.32 -11.17
N ALA A 192 -14.37 -5.42 -10.77
CA ALA A 192 -13.54 -6.60 -11.00
C ALA A 192 -14.03 -7.78 -10.15
N ASN A 193 -14.34 -7.50 -8.89
CA ASN A 193 -14.77 -8.52 -7.91
C ASN A 193 -16.23 -8.94 -8.08
N SER A 194 -17.09 -8.08 -8.65
CA SER A 194 -18.51 -8.36 -8.85
C SER A 194 -18.81 -9.43 -9.91
N ASN A 195 -17.81 -9.90 -10.66
CA ASN A 195 -17.95 -11.06 -11.57
C ASN A 195 -17.81 -12.40 -10.85
N VAL A 196 -17.49 -12.40 -9.55
CA VAL A 196 -17.56 -13.59 -8.70
C VAL A 196 -18.97 -13.64 -8.13
N PHE A 197 -19.88 -14.37 -8.79
CA PHE A 197 -21.28 -14.58 -8.37
C PHE A 197 -21.44 -15.41 -7.06
N ALA A 198 -20.43 -15.41 -6.20
CA ALA A 198 -20.45 -16.09 -4.92
C ALA A 198 -20.07 -15.08 -3.83
N ASP A 199 -20.93 -14.94 -2.83
CA ASP A 199 -20.57 -14.18 -1.64
C ASP A 199 -19.30 -14.80 -1.03
N ARG A 200 -18.32 -13.95 -0.69
CA ARG A 200 -17.09 -14.42 -0.05
C ARG A 200 -17.43 -14.92 1.36
N THR A 201 -17.63 -16.22 1.51
CA THR A 201 -17.76 -16.85 2.83
C THR A 201 -16.39 -16.94 3.49
N SER A 202 -16.11 -16.03 4.43
CA SER A 202 -15.00 -16.17 5.37
C SER A 202 -15.39 -17.13 6.50
N ASN A 203 -14.47 -18.00 6.93
CA ASN A 203 -14.64 -18.97 8.03
C ASN A 203 -15.59 -20.13 7.71
N PHE A 204 -15.19 -21.01 6.79
CA PHE A 204 -15.80 -22.34 6.67
C PHE A 204 -14.97 -23.36 7.45
N TYR A 205 -15.62 -24.10 8.36
CA TYR A 205 -15.01 -25.16 9.15
C TYR A 205 -15.30 -26.53 8.51
N VAL A 206 -15.07 -26.65 7.20
CA VAL A 206 -15.28 -27.91 6.48
C VAL A 206 -14.04 -28.78 6.64
N THR A 207 -14.22 -29.93 7.27
CA THR A 207 -13.22 -31.00 7.40
C THR A 207 -13.52 -32.11 6.40
N LEU A 208 -12.61 -33.10 6.28
CA LEU A 208 -12.92 -34.30 5.49
C LEU A 208 -14.17 -35.04 6.01
N HIS A 209 -14.49 -34.94 7.30
CA HIS A 209 -15.68 -35.56 7.89
C HIS A 209 -16.99 -34.96 7.38
N ASP A 210 -16.95 -33.69 6.93
CA ASP A 210 -18.14 -32.99 6.44
C ASP A 210 -18.41 -33.27 4.95
N LEU A 211 -17.51 -34.01 4.28
CA LEU A 211 -17.69 -34.44 2.91
C LEU A 211 -18.58 -35.69 2.84
N SER A 212 -19.39 -35.78 1.77
CA SER A 212 -20.29 -36.92 1.58
C SER A 212 -19.52 -38.24 1.51
N ALA A 213 -20.05 -39.29 2.15
CA ALA A 213 -19.39 -40.59 2.22
C ALA A 213 -19.05 -41.17 0.83
N TRP A 214 -19.96 -41.06 -0.14
CA TRP A 214 -19.71 -41.50 -1.52
C TRP A 214 -18.53 -40.76 -2.15
N PHE A 215 -18.39 -39.46 -1.88
CA PHE A 215 -17.30 -38.66 -2.43
C PHE A 215 -15.94 -39.10 -1.86
N LEU A 216 -15.90 -39.41 -0.56
CA LEU A 216 -14.69 -39.95 0.07
C LEU A 216 -14.36 -41.36 -0.44
N HIS A 217 -15.32 -42.27 -0.39
CA HIS A 217 -15.11 -43.69 -0.67
C HIS A 217 -14.96 -44.02 -2.14
N ASP A 218 -15.79 -43.43 -2.99
CA ASP A 218 -15.89 -43.80 -4.40
C ASP A 218 -15.04 -42.91 -5.30
N VAL A 219 -14.69 -41.70 -4.85
CA VAL A 219 -13.89 -40.74 -5.64
C VAL A 219 -12.51 -40.51 -5.03
N ILE A 220 -12.41 -40.02 -3.79
CA ILE A 220 -11.11 -39.63 -3.22
C ILE A 220 -10.21 -40.83 -2.96
N ILE A 221 -10.68 -41.88 -2.27
CA ILE A 221 -9.87 -43.06 -1.92
C ILE A 221 -9.23 -43.71 -3.15
N PRO A 222 -9.95 -43.99 -4.25
CA PRO A 222 -9.36 -44.56 -5.46
C PRO A 222 -8.34 -43.64 -6.14
N LEU A 223 -8.48 -42.32 -5.98
CA LEU A 223 -7.54 -41.35 -6.56
C LEU A 223 -6.25 -41.23 -5.76
N LEU A 224 -6.26 -41.47 -4.44
CA LEU A 224 -5.11 -41.28 -3.54
C LEU A 224 -3.77 -41.83 -4.07
N PRO A 225 -3.70 -43.07 -4.61
CA PRO A 225 -2.44 -43.61 -5.13
C PRO A 225 -1.87 -42.82 -6.32
N THR A 226 -2.74 -42.16 -7.08
CA THR A 226 -2.39 -41.43 -8.31
C THR A 226 -1.97 -39.98 -8.05
N LEU A 227 -2.35 -39.42 -6.90
CA LEU A 227 -2.12 -38.01 -6.53
C LEU A 227 -0.65 -37.60 -6.43
N LYS A 228 0.29 -38.57 -6.41
CA LYS A 228 1.74 -38.33 -6.55
C LYS A 228 2.18 -37.89 -7.95
N SER A 229 1.30 -38.06 -8.94
CA SER A 229 1.66 -37.92 -10.36
C SER A 229 0.56 -37.28 -11.21
N LYS A 230 -0.54 -36.87 -10.58
CA LYS A 230 -1.75 -36.38 -11.25
C LYS A 230 -2.28 -35.13 -10.53
N THR A 231 -2.79 -34.20 -11.31
CA THR A 231 -3.52 -33.02 -10.84
C THR A 231 -4.99 -33.35 -10.63
N VAL A 232 -5.60 -32.84 -9.55
CA VAL A 232 -7.04 -32.91 -9.32
C VAL A 232 -7.67 -31.57 -9.66
N VAL A 233 -8.74 -31.59 -10.45
CA VAL A 233 -9.48 -30.38 -10.83
C VAL A 233 -10.90 -30.51 -10.29
N PHE A 234 -11.31 -29.60 -9.42
CA PHE A 234 -12.67 -29.48 -8.91
C PHE A 234 -13.44 -28.47 -9.76
N MET A 235 -14.47 -28.95 -10.45
CA MET A 235 -15.32 -28.16 -11.33
C MET A 235 -16.78 -28.21 -10.89
N GLY A 236 -17.55 -27.19 -11.28
CA GLY A 236 -19.00 -27.13 -11.04
C GLY A 236 -19.48 -25.75 -10.60
N LEU A 237 -20.79 -25.61 -10.45
CA LEU A 237 -21.44 -24.34 -10.10
C LEU A 237 -20.92 -23.73 -8.79
N ALA A 238 -21.07 -22.41 -8.67
CA ALA A 238 -20.74 -21.68 -7.44
C ALA A 238 -21.47 -22.27 -6.22
N GLU A 239 -20.88 -22.10 -5.03
CA GLU A 239 -21.47 -22.49 -3.73
C GLU A 239 -21.69 -24.00 -3.49
N LYS A 240 -21.24 -24.88 -4.40
CA LYS A 240 -21.30 -26.35 -4.22
C LYS A 240 -20.21 -26.95 -3.31
N GLY A 241 -19.48 -26.13 -2.55
CA GLY A 241 -18.47 -26.62 -1.61
C GLY A 241 -17.12 -27.04 -2.22
N LYS A 242 -16.84 -26.69 -3.48
CA LYS A 242 -15.59 -27.05 -4.19
C LYS A 242 -14.33 -26.57 -3.45
N THR A 243 -14.24 -25.27 -3.17
CA THR A 243 -13.08 -24.67 -2.53
C THR A 243 -12.84 -25.23 -1.11
N PRO A 244 -13.87 -25.36 -0.25
CA PRO A 244 -13.70 -26.04 1.02
C PRO A 244 -13.24 -27.51 0.92
N ALA A 245 -13.83 -28.30 0.01
CA ALA A 245 -13.44 -29.70 -0.18
C ALA A 245 -11.99 -29.85 -0.65
N ALA A 246 -11.57 -29.00 -1.59
CA ALA A 246 -10.22 -28.95 -2.09
C ALA A 246 -9.20 -28.52 -1.02
N GLN A 247 -9.56 -27.58 -0.15
CA GLN A 247 -8.74 -27.19 1.01
C GLN A 247 -8.60 -28.34 2.01
N ALA A 248 -9.71 -28.97 2.40
CA ALA A 248 -9.68 -30.11 3.32
C ALA A 248 -8.81 -31.26 2.79
N LEU A 249 -8.93 -31.57 1.49
CA LEU A 249 -8.09 -32.58 0.84
C LEU A 249 -6.61 -32.17 0.79
N ALA A 250 -6.30 -30.93 0.39
CA ALA A 250 -4.92 -30.45 0.30
C ALA A 250 -4.23 -30.42 1.67
N LEU A 251 -4.94 -30.03 2.72
CA LEU A 251 -4.45 -30.04 4.10
C LEU A 251 -4.18 -31.47 4.58
N ALA A 252 -5.14 -32.39 4.43
CA ALA A 252 -4.96 -33.78 4.85
C ALA A 252 -3.80 -34.48 4.10
N MET A 253 -3.65 -34.22 2.80
CA MET A 253 -2.52 -34.72 2.02
C MET A 253 -1.19 -34.12 2.48
N SER A 254 -1.15 -32.81 2.73
CA SER A 254 0.07 -32.15 3.22
C SER A 254 0.48 -32.68 4.58
N GLU A 255 -0.46 -32.87 5.49
CA GLU A 255 -0.22 -33.44 6.81
C GLU A 255 0.34 -34.86 6.73
N TYR A 256 -0.24 -35.73 5.90
CA TYR A 256 0.28 -37.08 5.67
C TYR A 256 1.76 -37.04 5.21
N TRP A 257 2.09 -36.21 4.22
CA TRP A 257 3.45 -36.14 3.68
C TRP A 257 4.45 -35.44 4.59
N LEU A 258 4.00 -34.50 5.43
CA LEU A 258 4.80 -33.95 6.52
C LEU A 258 5.16 -35.04 7.55
N LEU A 259 4.22 -35.92 7.88
CA LEU A 259 4.45 -37.01 8.84
C LEU A 259 5.32 -38.14 8.26
N VAL A 260 5.17 -38.47 6.99
CA VAL A 260 5.88 -39.59 6.34
C VAL A 260 7.29 -39.20 5.89
N ASP A 261 7.44 -38.06 5.19
CA ASP A 261 8.68 -37.68 4.50
C ASP A 261 9.19 -36.28 4.88
N ASN A 262 8.58 -35.62 5.87
CA ASN A 262 8.90 -34.23 6.28
C ASN A 262 8.88 -33.23 5.11
N MET A 263 7.96 -33.42 4.15
CA MET A 263 7.85 -32.57 2.96
C MET A 263 6.44 -31.99 2.82
N ALA A 264 6.35 -30.68 2.60
CA ALA A 264 5.09 -30.00 2.28
C ALA A 264 4.69 -30.31 0.82
N TRP A 265 3.64 -31.13 0.63
CA TRP A 265 3.38 -31.80 -0.66
C TRP A 265 2.16 -31.29 -1.45
N ALA A 266 1.21 -30.54 -0.87
CA ALA A 266 0.05 -30.07 -1.64
C ALA A 266 0.09 -28.56 -1.91
N PHE A 267 -0.17 -28.18 -3.15
CA PHE A 267 -0.41 -26.80 -3.57
C PHE A 267 -1.87 -26.67 -4.01
N LEU A 268 -2.62 -25.79 -3.35
CA LEU A 268 -3.98 -25.42 -3.75
C LEU A 268 -3.97 -24.00 -4.32
N ASP A 269 -4.47 -23.86 -5.54
CA ASP A 269 -4.87 -22.56 -6.07
C ASP A 269 -6.40 -22.48 -6.10
N SER A 270 -6.96 -21.74 -5.14
CA SER A 270 -8.37 -21.34 -5.18
C SER A 270 -8.44 -20.02 -5.95
N THR A 271 -8.75 -20.07 -7.24
CA THR A 271 -8.83 -18.89 -8.11
C THR A 271 -10.06 -18.05 -7.74
N LEU A 272 -9.93 -17.24 -6.68
CA LEU A 272 -10.93 -16.23 -6.32
C LEU A 272 -10.76 -14.94 -7.13
N GLU A 273 -9.61 -14.75 -7.77
CA GLU A 273 -9.31 -13.60 -8.65
C GLU A 273 -8.48 -14.07 -9.87
N GLU A 274 -8.91 -13.74 -11.09
CA GLU A 274 -8.25 -14.08 -12.37
C GLU A 274 -6.77 -13.64 -12.45
N THR A 275 -6.39 -12.67 -11.62
CA THR A 275 -5.13 -11.93 -11.68
C THR A 275 -3.90 -12.77 -11.36
N PHE A 276 -4.05 -13.89 -10.66
CA PHE A 276 -2.91 -14.56 -10.01
C PHE A 276 -2.39 -15.82 -10.69
N THR A 277 -3.08 -16.35 -11.71
CA THR A 277 -2.67 -17.62 -12.31
C THR A 277 -1.35 -17.45 -13.09
N VAL A 278 -1.34 -16.78 -14.24
CA VAL A 278 -0.21 -16.87 -15.19
C VAL A 278 1.16 -16.43 -14.61
N GLU A 279 1.20 -15.36 -13.81
CA GLU A 279 2.46 -14.82 -13.28
C GLU A 279 2.98 -15.62 -12.07
N ARG A 280 2.12 -16.20 -11.23
CA ARG A 280 2.58 -17.13 -10.17
C ARG A 280 3.04 -18.44 -10.79
N TRP A 281 2.37 -18.94 -11.82
CA TRP A 281 2.72 -20.22 -12.43
C TRP A 281 4.03 -20.16 -13.23
N THR A 282 4.31 -19.03 -13.90
CA THR A 282 5.58 -18.85 -14.63
C THR A 282 6.78 -18.58 -13.72
N THR A 283 6.55 -18.14 -12.48
CA THR A 283 7.61 -17.76 -11.53
C THR A 283 7.88 -18.82 -10.44
N SER A 284 6.91 -19.67 -10.14
CA SER A 284 7.06 -20.76 -9.16
C SER A 284 7.93 -21.90 -9.70
N LYS A 285 9.02 -22.24 -8.99
CA LYS A 285 9.75 -23.49 -9.23
C LYS A 285 8.87 -24.67 -8.83
N PHE A 286 8.20 -25.30 -9.80
CA PHE A 286 7.39 -26.48 -9.51
C PHE A 286 8.25 -27.66 -9.05
N VAL A 287 7.93 -28.20 -7.88
CA VAL A 287 8.53 -29.43 -7.40
C VAL A 287 7.90 -30.60 -8.13
N ARG A 288 8.74 -31.48 -8.69
CA ARG A 288 8.29 -32.69 -9.37
C ARG A 288 7.54 -33.57 -8.37
N HIS A 289 6.38 -34.12 -8.77
CA HIS A 289 5.50 -34.98 -7.96
C HIS A 289 4.61 -34.29 -6.92
N GLN A 290 4.63 -32.96 -6.79
CA GLN A 290 3.73 -32.24 -5.88
C GLN A 290 2.26 -32.38 -6.31
N LEU A 291 1.36 -32.65 -5.36
CA LEU A 291 -0.08 -32.68 -5.62
C LEU A 291 -0.57 -31.27 -5.94
N ARG A 292 -1.31 -31.14 -7.04
CA ARG A 292 -1.91 -29.89 -7.50
C ARG A 292 -3.41 -30.00 -7.46
N VAL A 293 -4.04 -29.00 -6.87
CA VAL A 293 -5.49 -28.89 -6.82
C VAL A 293 -5.90 -27.56 -7.43
N LEU A 294 -6.72 -27.64 -8.50
CA LEU A 294 -7.32 -26.48 -9.16
C LEU A 294 -8.81 -26.43 -8.81
N CYS A 295 -9.30 -25.26 -8.40
CA CYS A 295 -10.72 -25.00 -8.23
C CYS A 295 -11.12 -23.85 -9.14
N ASP A 296 -12.02 -24.08 -10.09
CA ASP A 296 -12.56 -23.01 -10.93
C ASP A 296 -14.08 -23.16 -11.08
N ASN A 297 -14.77 -22.03 -11.30
CA ASN A 297 -16.21 -21.98 -11.52
C ASN A 297 -16.57 -21.94 -13.02
N LYS A 298 -15.60 -21.67 -13.89
CA LYS A 298 -15.81 -21.53 -15.32
C LYS A 298 -15.62 -22.88 -16.00
N VAL A 299 -16.72 -23.41 -16.52
CA VAL A 299 -16.77 -24.63 -17.31
C VAL A 299 -17.54 -24.33 -18.58
N ASP A 300 -17.07 -24.84 -19.71
CA ASP A 300 -17.86 -24.85 -20.93
C ASP A 300 -18.80 -26.07 -20.89
N GLU A 301 -20.01 -25.86 -20.37
CA GLU A 301 -21.06 -26.90 -20.31
C GLU A 301 -21.44 -27.40 -21.71
N SER A 302 -21.21 -26.61 -22.77
CA SER A 302 -21.51 -27.02 -24.14
C SER A 302 -20.48 -28.00 -24.72
N ALA A 303 -19.30 -28.08 -24.10
CA ALA A 303 -18.27 -29.05 -24.44
C ALA A 303 -18.43 -30.39 -23.69
N GLU A 304 -19.37 -30.46 -22.73
CA GLU A 304 -19.73 -31.71 -22.07
C GLU A 304 -20.63 -32.53 -23.01
N GLU A 305 -20.06 -33.55 -23.64
CA GLU A 305 -20.86 -34.56 -24.36
C GLU A 305 -21.80 -35.27 -23.38
N ASP A 306 -23.02 -35.65 -23.81
CA ASP A 306 -23.96 -36.44 -23.01
C ASP A 306 -23.25 -37.72 -22.50
N ILE A 307 -22.82 -37.70 -21.22
CA ILE A 307 -22.12 -38.83 -20.61
C ILE A 307 -23.08 -40.00 -20.55
N VAL A 308 -22.78 -41.06 -21.29
CA VAL A 308 -23.64 -42.25 -21.36
C VAL A 308 -23.58 -43.00 -20.03
N PRO A 309 -24.69 -43.57 -19.51
CA PRO A 309 -24.65 -44.41 -18.33
C PRO A 309 -23.60 -45.53 -18.45
N GLY A 310 -22.63 -45.55 -17.52
CA GLY A 310 -21.51 -46.50 -17.51
C GLY A 310 -20.21 -45.98 -18.14
N GLN A 311 -20.20 -44.79 -18.72
CA GLN A 311 -18.99 -44.13 -19.20
C GLN A 311 -18.15 -43.65 -18.01
N THR A 312 -16.96 -44.23 -17.84
CA THR A 312 -16.04 -43.92 -16.74
C THR A 312 -14.88 -43.01 -17.14
N SER A 313 -14.82 -42.59 -18.42
CA SER A 313 -13.78 -41.70 -18.93
C SER A 313 -14.26 -40.87 -20.12
N ILE A 314 -13.66 -39.69 -20.30
CA ILE A 314 -13.86 -38.80 -21.46
C ILE A 314 -12.56 -38.63 -22.21
N SER A 315 -12.64 -38.17 -23.47
CA SER A 315 -11.45 -37.87 -24.24
C SER A 315 -10.68 -36.70 -23.63
N PHE A 316 -9.36 -36.71 -23.74
CA PHE A 316 -8.53 -35.63 -23.20
C PHE A 316 -8.80 -34.28 -23.89
N ASN A 317 -9.22 -34.27 -25.15
CA ASN A 317 -9.60 -33.05 -25.86
C ASN A 317 -10.94 -32.51 -25.34
N THR A 318 -11.93 -33.38 -25.16
CA THR A 318 -13.23 -33.03 -24.54
C THR A 318 -13.01 -32.41 -23.15
N PHE A 319 -12.18 -33.05 -22.31
CA PHE A 319 -11.79 -32.49 -21.02
C PHE A 319 -11.13 -31.11 -21.15
N LEU A 320 -10.23 -30.92 -22.12
CA LEU A 320 -9.57 -29.64 -22.35
C LEU A 320 -10.51 -28.53 -22.80
N ASP A 321 -11.52 -28.88 -23.60
CA ASP A 321 -12.53 -27.94 -24.07
C ASP A 321 -13.44 -27.52 -22.91
N MET A 322 -13.89 -28.48 -22.09
CA MET A 322 -14.68 -28.22 -20.87
C MET A 322 -13.98 -27.24 -19.91
N ILE A 323 -12.68 -27.38 -19.71
CA ILE A 323 -11.92 -26.54 -18.76
C ILE A 323 -11.31 -25.29 -19.40
N SER A 324 -11.46 -25.11 -20.72
CA SER A 324 -10.83 -24.01 -21.46
C SER A 324 -11.14 -22.63 -20.87
N PRO A 325 -12.39 -22.34 -20.43
CA PRO A 325 -12.74 -21.07 -19.80
C PRO A 325 -12.03 -20.76 -18.48
N ALA A 326 -11.48 -21.77 -17.80
CA ALA A 326 -10.69 -21.60 -16.57
C ALA A 326 -9.28 -21.03 -16.84
N PHE A 327 -8.85 -20.97 -18.10
CA PHE A 327 -7.55 -20.42 -18.50
C PHE A 327 -7.72 -19.06 -19.18
N PRO A 328 -6.82 -18.10 -18.93
CA PRO A 328 -6.81 -16.84 -19.69
C PRO A 328 -6.68 -17.06 -21.20
N ASP A 329 -7.28 -16.18 -22.00
CA ASP A 329 -7.28 -16.25 -23.48
C ASP A 329 -5.88 -16.36 -24.11
N LYS A 330 -4.84 -15.93 -23.38
CA LYS A 330 -3.44 -15.98 -23.81
C LYS A 330 -2.71 -17.26 -23.45
N SER A 331 -3.31 -18.16 -22.67
CA SER A 331 -2.66 -19.40 -22.23
C SER A 331 -2.48 -20.36 -23.39
N SER A 332 -1.22 -20.66 -23.72
CA SER A 332 -0.91 -21.62 -24.78
C SER A 332 -1.31 -23.03 -24.35
N LYS A 333 -1.50 -23.94 -25.33
CA LYS A 333 -1.72 -25.37 -25.04
C LYS A 333 -0.60 -25.93 -24.15
N LYS A 334 0.64 -25.46 -24.32
CA LYS A 334 1.79 -25.88 -23.49
C LYS A 334 1.65 -25.44 -22.04
N ASP A 335 1.11 -24.25 -21.77
CA ASP A 335 0.89 -23.75 -20.42
C ASP A 335 -0.23 -24.53 -19.72
N LYS A 336 -1.32 -24.81 -20.46
CA LYS A 336 -2.40 -25.70 -19.99
C LYS A 336 -1.87 -27.10 -19.66
N MET A 337 -1.00 -27.65 -20.51
CA MET A 337 -0.35 -28.96 -20.29
C MET A 337 0.65 -28.96 -19.13
N ALA A 338 1.33 -27.85 -18.88
CA ALA A 338 2.25 -27.75 -17.75
C ALA A 338 1.50 -27.81 -16.41
N LEU A 339 0.24 -27.38 -16.38
CA LEU A 339 -0.62 -27.38 -15.20
C LEU A 339 -1.27 -28.76 -14.93
N LEU A 340 -1.66 -29.46 -16.00
CA LEU A 340 -2.34 -30.77 -15.93
C LEU A 340 -1.40 -31.99 -15.80
N LYS A 341 -0.08 -31.77 -15.91
CA LYS A 341 0.97 -32.74 -15.58
C LYS A 341 1.39 -32.62 -14.13
#